data_AF-A0A1E3V221-F1
#
_entry.id   AF-A0A1E3V221-F1
#
_cell.length_a   1.000
_cell.length_b   1.000
_cell.length_c   1.000
_cell.angle_alpha   90.00
_cell.angle_beta   90.00
_cell.angle_gamma   90.00
#
_symmetry.space_group_name_H-M   'P 1'
#
loop_
_entity.id
_entity.type
_entity.pdbx_description
1 polymer ?
#
loop_
_entity_poly.entity_id
_entity_poly.type
_entity_poly.pdbx_seq_one_letter_code
_entity_poly.pdbx_strand_id
1 'polypeptide(L)'
;MHHQYLNEPMILDVAQTSSLIITLPSNMSDFIVLETMGAPLLELIVVSQTPPQIAVRLQPILGLKLNTTSVADAGLSAPVSRCLGQGVRLYHRMGTAPKFVAQELRAGILIKVDVRESVTFSLQSASKFEFVTLESDVRGLHEPRVLMMAKAILAREYDYGATSESLAVYLTEIEQIRLELQAFLRGELGQYHTGLAEEAVRLDPLLQQKRQWLFRTYTHMFERPSFSRAANDSQNIDKALRKLECFELLASPELLQMVERLMEDEI
;
A
#
# COMPACT_ATOMS: atom_id res chain seq x y z
N MET A 1 -9.77 1.69 -5.06
CA MET A 1 -10.58 2.60 -4.23
C MET A 1 -10.56 2.09 -2.79
N HIS A 2 -9.79 2.68 -1.88
CA HIS A 2 -10.12 2.60 -0.46
C HIS A 2 -10.64 3.99 -0.13
N HIS A 3 -11.91 4.23 -0.45
CA HIS A 3 -12.57 5.40 0.07
C HIS A 3 -12.46 5.29 1.59
N GLN A 4 -11.96 6.34 2.25
CA GLN A 4 -12.13 6.49 3.67
C GLN A 4 -13.63 6.60 3.91
N TYR A 5 -14.29 5.45 4.11
CA TYR A 5 -15.71 5.36 4.41
C TYR A 5 -15.90 5.86 5.83
N LEU A 6 -15.67 7.15 6.08
CA LEU A 6 -16.21 7.80 7.26
C LEU A 6 -17.55 8.38 6.85
N ASN A 7 -18.55 8.19 7.71
CA ASN A 7 -19.87 8.75 7.51
C ASN A 7 -19.82 10.29 7.42
N GLU A 8 -20.95 10.86 7.01
CA GLU A 8 -21.16 12.30 7.12
C GLU A 8 -20.91 12.78 8.56
N PRO A 9 -20.35 13.99 8.72
CA PRO A 9 -20.00 14.52 10.02
C PRO A 9 -21.25 14.71 10.88
N MET A 10 -21.26 14.05 12.04
CA MET A 10 -22.23 14.29 13.10
C MET A 10 -21.64 15.28 14.10
N ILE A 11 -22.38 16.35 14.42
CA ILE A 11 -21.96 17.32 15.43
C ILE A 11 -22.45 16.85 16.80
N LEU A 12 -21.54 16.79 17.77
CA LEU A 12 -21.83 16.49 19.16
C LEU A 12 -21.51 17.69 20.05
N ASP A 13 -22.46 18.02 20.93
CA ASP A 13 -22.25 18.98 22.00
C ASP A 13 -21.48 18.34 23.15
N VAL A 14 -20.35 18.93 23.52
CA VAL A 14 -19.46 18.42 24.57
C VAL A 14 -19.28 19.48 25.66
N ALA A 15 -20.40 20.01 26.15
CA ALA A 15 -20.43 21.06 27.16
C ALA A 15 -19.73 20.69 28.48
N GLN A 16 -19.53 19.40 28.73
CA GLN A 16 -18.90 18.87 29.93
C GLN A 16 -18.03 17.66 29.60
N THR A 17 -17.15 17.28 30.53
CA THR A 17 -16.36 16.05 30.44
C THR A 17 -17.27 14.86 30.16
N SER A 18 -16.98 14.12 29.09
CA SER A 18 -17.82 13.04 28.58
C SER A 18 -16.97 11.87 28.12
N SER A 19 -17.62 10.75 27.83
CA SER A 19 -16.98 9.59 27.23
C SER A 19 -17.71 9.15 25.97
N LEU A 20 -16.94 8.94 24.91
CA LEU A 20 -17.38 8.30 23.68
C LEU A 20 -16.99 6.82 23.74
N ILE A 21 -17.93 5.95 23.45
CA ILE A 21 -17.70 4.51 23.34
C ILE A 21 -17.91 4.09 21.89
N ILE A 22 -16.88 3.52 21.29
CA ILE A 22 -16.92 2.98 19.93
C ILE A 22 -16.98 1.47 19.99
N THR A 23 -17.99 0.88 19.36
CA THR A 23 -18.20 -0.56 19.37
C THR A 23 -18.39 -1.11 17.97
N LEU A 24 -17.79 -2.26 17.67
CA LEU A 24 -18.17 -3.07 16.54
C LEU A 24 -19.40 -3.94 16.90
N PRO A 25 -20.50 -3.89 16.13
CA PRO A 25 -21.67 -4.74 16.35
C PRO A 25 -21.31 -6.24 16.30
N SER A 26 -21.95 -7.04 17.16
CA SER A 26 -21.65 -8.47 17.31
C SER A 26 -21.96 -9.32 16.07
N ASN A 27 -22.80 -8.81 15.17
CA ASN A 27 -23.18 -9.46 13.91
C ASN A 27 -22.19 -9.19 12.76
N MET A 28 -21.13 -8.41 12.98
CA MET A 28 -20.12 -8.11 11.96
C MET A 28 -18.98 -9.13 11.94
N SER A 29 -18.62 -9.58 10.75
CA SER A 29 -17.53 -10.53 10.51
C SER A 29 -16.15 -9.92 10.78
N ASP A 30 -15.23 -10.72 11.32
CA ASP A 30 -13.82 -10.35 11.49
C ASP A 30 -13.12 -9.99 10.18
N PHE A 31 -13.60 -10.53 9.06
CA PHE A 31 -13.06 -10.23 7.73
C PHE A 31 -13.28 -8.76 7.35
N ILE A 32 -14.41 -8.18 7.74
CA ILE A 32 -14.71 -6.76 7.47
C ILE A 32 -13.79 -5.86 8.30
N VAL A 33 -13.45 -6.28 9.53
CA VAL A 33 -12.52 -5.54 10.39
C VAL A 33 -11.13 -5.46 9.75
N LEU A 34 -10.66 -6.55 9.14
CA LEU A 34 -9.37 -6.61 8.44
C LEU A 34 -9.27 -5.58 7.30
N GLU A 35 -10.30 -5.50 6.47
CA GLU A 35 -10.38 -4.55 5.36
C GLU A 35 -10.41 -3.09 5.86
N THR A 36 -10.99 -2.84 7.04
CA THR A 36 -11.07 -1.48 7.59
C THR A 36 -9.85 -1.03 8.39
N MET A 37 -8.92 -1.94 8.71
CA MET A 37 -7.69 -1.58 9.44
C MET A 37 -6.77 -0.67 8.62
N GLY A 38 -6.85 -0.70 7.29
CA GLY A 38 -6.05 0.16 6.40
C GLY A 38 -6.46 1.64 6.41
N ALA A 39 -7.51 2.02 7.15
CA ALA A 39 -8.09 3.36 7.18
C ALA A 39 -8.33 3.83 8.63
N PRO A 40 -8.48 5.15 8.87
CA PRO A 40 -8.91 5.64 10.17
C PRO A 40 -10.30 5.09 10.52
N LEU A 41 -10.49 4.71 11.78
CA LEU A 41 -11.77 4.22 12.30
C LEU A 41 -12.71 5.35 12.71
N LEU A 42 -12.12 6.46 13.15
CA LEU A 42 -12.79 7.64 13.68
C LEU A 42 -11.96 8.88 13.36
N GLU A 43 -12.63 9.97 13.06
CA GLU A 43 -12.09 11.32 12.98
C GLU A 43 -12.89 12.23 13.91
N LEU A 44 -12.20 12.99 14.76
CA LEU A 44 -12.77 13.94 15.70
C LEU A 44 -12.18 15.32 15.41
N ILE A 45 -13.02 16.32 15.15
CA ILE A 45 -12.59 17.69 14.85
C ILE A 45 -13.31 18.65 15.79
N VAL A 46 -12.58 19.59 16.39
CA VAL A 46 -13.18 20.66 17.21
C VAL A 46 -13.77 21.71 16.29
N VAL A 47 -15.09 21.91 16.34
CA VAL A 47 -15.81 22.84 15.43
C VAL A 47 -16.30 24.10 16.14
N SER A 48 -16.43 24.07 17.46
CA SER A 48 -16.72 25.25 18.28
C SER A 48 -16.12 25.08 19.67
N GLN A 49 -15.79 26.20 20.33
CA GLN A 49 -15.33 26.23 21.72
C GLN A 49 -16.37 26.85 22.67
N THR A 50 -17.33 27.62 22.15
CA THR A 50 -18.36 28.33 22.93
C THR A 50 -19.71 28.31 22.19
N PRO A 51 -20.59 27.31 22.42
CA PRO A 51 -20.38 26.13 23.26
C PRO A 51 -19.40 25.13 22.59
N PRO A 52 -18.70 24.30 23.38
CA PRO A 52 -17.74 23.33 22.86
C PRO A 52 -18.46 22.22 22.06
N GLN A 53 -18.08 22.08 20.79
CA GLN A 53 -18.66 21.12 19.87
C GLN A 53 -17.58 20.39 19.11
N ILE A 54 -17.81 19.10 18.87
CA ILE A 54 -16.94 18.27 18.03
C ILE A 54 -17.73 17.69 16.86
N ALA A 55 -17.16 17.75 15.67
CA ALA A 55 -17.61 16.95 14.54
C ALA A 55 -16.98 15.56 14.65
N VAL A 56 -17.82 14.54 14.54
CA VAL A 56 -17.45 13.13 14.61
C VAL A 56 -17.76 12.47 13.28
N ARG A 57 -16.76 11.82 12.70
CA ARG A 57 -16.93 10.96 11.54
C ARG A 57 -16.40 9.58 11.90
N LEU A 58 -17.20 8.55 11.68
CA LEU A 58 -16.86 7.17 12.02
C LEU A 58 -17.10 6.25 10.83
N GLN A 59 -16.45 5.10 10.81
CA GLN A 59 -16.77 4.10 9.80
C GLN A 59 -18.21 3.58 9.94
N PRO A 60 -18.97 3.39 8.83
CA PRO A 60 -20.38 3.01 8.87
C PRO A 60 -20.66 1.72 9.64
N ILE A 61 -19.67 0.84 9.75
CA ILE A 61 -19.78 -0.43 10.47
C ILE A 61 -19.70 -0.29 11.98
N LEU A 62 -19.28 0.87 12.50
CA LEU A 62 -19.07 1.11 13.92
C LEU A 62 -20.30 1.78 14.54
N GLY A 63 -20.60 1.41 15.78
CA GLY A 63 -21.54 2.11 16.64
C GLY A 63 -20.82 3.11 17.53
N LEU A 64 -21.44 4.27 17.75
CA LEU A 64 -20.96 5.30 18.66
C LEU A 64 -22.00 5.54 19.76
N LYS A 65 -21.56 5.60 21.02
CA LYS A 65 -22.38 6.01 22.16
C LYS A 65 -21.70 7.14 22.90
N LEU A 66 -22.44 8.21 23.18
CA LEU A 66 -22.00 9.32 24.02
C LEU A 66 -22.59 9.14 25.42
N ASN A 67 -21.72 9.11 26.43
CA ASN A 67 -22.11 9.18 27.83
C ASN A 67 -21.60 10.48 28.42
N THR A 68 -22.49 11.20 29.10
CA THR A 68 -22.20 12.50 29.73
C THR A 68 -21.67 12.37 31.16
N THR A 69 -21.50 11.15 31.66
CA THR A 69 -20.98 10.87 33.00
C THR A 69 -19.46 11.00 33.05
N SER A 70 -18.96 11.69 34.08
CA SER A 70 -17.53 11.85 34.33
C SER A 70 -16.83 10.49 34.50
N VAL A 71 -15.75 10.30 33.73
CA VAL A 71 -14.86 9.12 33.82
C VAL A 71 -13.58 9.54 34.55
N ALA A 72 -13.20 8.76 35.56
CA ALA A 72 -11.97 8.98 36.31
C ALA A 72 -10.72 8.90 35.40
N ASP A 73 -9.70 9.70 35.71
CA ASP A 73 -8.45 9.76 34.92
C ASP A 73 -7.56 8.51 35.06
N ALA A 74 -7.85 7.65 36.04
CA ALA A 74 -7.04 6.48 36.32
C ALA A 74 -7.03 5.50 35.14
N GLY A 75 -5.84 5.22 34.60
CA GLY A 75 -5.64 4.26 33.52
C GLY A 75 -5.78 4.82 32.11
N LEU A 76 -5.89 6.14 31.92
CA LEU A 76 -5.92 6.79 30.60
C LEU A 76 -4.52 7.16 30.09
N SER A 77 -4.38 7.17 28.76
CA SER A 77 -3.18 7.60 28.04
C SER A 77 -2.93 9.09 28.21
N ALA A 78 -1.75 9.55 27.80
CA ALA A 78 -1.46 10.97 27.69
C ALA A 78 -2.56 11.68 26.85
N PRO A 79 -3.14 12.78 27.35
CA PRO A 79 -4.21 13.48 26.65
C PRO A 79 -3.67 14.26 25.46
N VAL A 80 -4.43 14.26 24.37
CA VAL A 80 -4.13 15.03 23.16
C VAL A 80 -5.03 16.26 23.14
N SER A 81 -4.46 17.45 23.39
CA SER A 81 -5.17 18.72 23.33
C SER A 81 -5.39 19.19 21.90
N ARG A 82 -6.58 19.76 21.62
CA ARG A 82 -7.00 20.28 20.31
C ARG A 82 -7.74 21.62 20.48
N CYS A 83 -7.49 22.52 19.54
CA CYS A 83 -8.17 23.80 19.38
C CYS A 83 -9.13 23.80 18.18
N LEU A 84 -9.85 24.91 17.97
CA LEU A 84 -10.76 25.11 16.84
C LEU A 84 -10.11 24.73 15.49
N GLY A 85 -10.80 23.90 14.70
CA GLY A 85 -10.34 23.41 13.40
C GLY A 85 -9.30 22.30 13.46
N GLN A 86 -8.78 21.96 14.65
CA GLN A 86 -7.86 20.85 14.84
C GLN A 86 -8.62 19.57 15.22
N GLY A 87 -8.00 18.44 14.92
CA GLY A 87 -8.60 17.15 15.18
C GLY A 87 -7.60 16.01 15.32
N VAL A 88 -8.14 14.84 15.58
CA VAL A 88 -7.42 13.58 15.69
C VAL A 88 -8.12 12.49 14.90
N ARG A 89 -7.34 11.54 14.40
CA ARG A 89 -7.82 10.29 13.83
C ARG A 89 -7.43 9.12 14.71
N LEU A 90 -8.34 8.15 14.83
CA LEU A 90 -8.11 6.91 15.54
C LEU A 90 -7.65 5.83 14.55
N TYR A 91 -6.47 5.30 14.81
CA TYR A 91 -5.90 4.16 14.08
C TYR A 91 -5.68 2.98 15.03
N HIS A 92 -5.62 1.79 14.46
CA HIS A 92 -5.04 0.66 15.18
C HIS A 92 -3.52 0.85 15.28
N ARG A 93 -2.91 0.38 16.37
CA ARG A 93 -1.46 0.44 16.57
C ARG A 93 -0.77 -0.60 15.70
N MET A 94 0.27 -0.16 14.99
CA MET A 94 1.11 -1.01 14.14
C MET A 94 1.66 -2.22 14.92
N GLY A 95 1.69 -3.39 14.28
CA GLY A 95 2.17 -4.63 14.90
C GLY A 95 1.17 -5.34 15.80
N THR A 96 -0.06 -4.81 15.95
CA THR A 96 -1.13 -5.53 16.68
C THR A 96 -1.82 -6.53 15.76
N ALA A 97 -1.96 -7.79 16.21
CA ALA A 97 -2.69 -8.78 15.43
C ALA A 97 -4.18 -8.41 15.29
N PRO A 98 -4.79 -8.53 14.09
CA PRO A 98 -6.17 -8.13 13.83
C PRO A 98 -7.21 -8.71 14.78
N LYS A 99 -7.00 -9.96 15.23
CA LYS A 99 -7.86 -10.64 16.21
C LYS A 99 -8.01 -9.84 17.51
N PHE A 100 -6.92 -9.27 18.03
CA PHE A 100 -6.96 -8.47 19.26
C PHE A 100 -7.66 -7.14 19.05
N VAL A 101 -7.48 -6.53 17.87
CA VAL A 101 -8.13 -5.28 17.52
C VAL A 101 -9.65 -5.47 17.38
N ALA A 102 -10.07 -6.54 16.72
CA ALA A 102 -11.49 -6.90 16.61
C ALA A 102 -12.11 -7.24 17.98
N GLN A 103 -11.36 -7.91 18.86
CA GLN A 103 -11.80 -8.19 20.23
C GLN A 103 -12.02 -6.91 21.04
N GLU A 104 -11.07 -5.97 21.02
CA GLU A 104 -11.20 -4.69 21.74
C GLU A 104 -12.32 -3.82 21.15
N LEU A 105 -12.47 -3.77 19.82
CA LEU A 105 -13.60 -3.09 19.17
C LEU A 105 -14.96 -3.64 19.59
N ARG A 106 -15.08 -4.96 19.77
CA ARG A 106 -16.34 -5.57 20.28
C ARG A 106 -16.57 -5.30 21.75
N ALA A 107 -15.51 -5.28 22.56
CA ALA A 107 -15.58 -4.92 23.98
C ALA A 107 -15.96 -3.44 24.17
N GLY A 108 -15.56 -2.59 23.22
CA GLY A 108 -15.83 -1.16 23.21
C GLY A 108 -14.59 -0.36 23.58
N ILE A 109 -14.21 0.56 22.70
CA ILE A 109 -13.11 1.50 22.92
C ILE A 109 -13.66 2.72 23.63
N LEU A 110 -13.12 3.01 24.82
CA LEU A 110 -13.46 4.20 25.59
C LEU A 110 -12.53 5.36 25.21
N ILE A 111 -13.12 6.45 24.76
CA ILE A 111 -12.46 7.73 24.52
C ILE A 111 -13.02 8.72 25.51
N LYS A 112 -12.18 9.26 26.39
CA LYS A 112 -12.57 10.38 27.24
C LYS A 112 -12.36 11.69 26.49
N VAL A 113 -13.37 12.55 26.55
CA VAL A 113 -13.32 13.92 26.05
C VAL A 113 -13.44 14.85 27.24
N ASP A 114 -12.37 15.58 27.55
CA ASP A 114 -12.36 16.57 28.63
C ASP A 114 -12.29 17.98 28.04
N VAL A 115 -13.12 18.87 28.57
CA VAL A 115 -13.31 20.22 28.07
C VAL A 115 -13.01 21.19 29.21
N ARG A 116 -11.80 21.74 29.18
CA ARG A 116 -11.32 22.78 30.12
C ARG A 116 -11.02 24.05 29.33
N GLU A 117 -9.75 24.41 29.19
CA GLU A 117 -9.29 25.50 28.32
C GLU A 117 -9.23 25.09 26.84
N SER A 118 -9.08 23.78 26.59
CA SER A 118 -9.07 23.16 25.27
C SER A 118 -9.84 21.85 25.33
N VAL A 119 -10.21 21.32 24.15
CA VAL A 119 -10.81 19.98 24.06
C VAL A 119 -9.66 18.98 24.04
N THR A 120 -9.68 18.03 24.97
CA THR A 120 -8.64 17.00 25.10
C THR A 120 -9.24 15.62 24.90
N PHE A 121 -8.53 14.78 24.16
CA PHE A 121 -8.91 13.39 23.88
C PHE A 121 -7.92 12.43 24.54
N SER A 122 -8.43 11.40 25.22
CA SER A 122 -7.58 10.36 25.82
C SER A 122 -8.20 8.97 25.64
N LEU A 123 -7.34 7.98 25.45
CA LEU A 123 -7.69 6.56 25.32
C LEU A 123 -7.35 5.82 26.61
N GLN A 124 -7.77 4.57 26.73
CA GLN A 124 -7.24 3.67 27.74
C GLN A 124 -5.74 3.40 27.49
N SER A 125 -4.91 3.42 28.53
CA SER A 125 -3.44 3.29 28.42
C SER A 125 -3.00 1.99 27.72
N ALA A 126 -3.72 0.90 27.95
CA ALA A 126 -3.42 -0.41 27.39
C ALA A 126 -4.07 -0.66 26.01
N SER A 127 -4.72 0.35 25.44
CA SER A 127 -5.48 0.23 24.20
C SER A 127 -4.59 -0.19 23.01
N LYS A 128 -5.14 -1.00 22.12
CA LYS A 128 -4.53 -1.37 20.83
C LYS A 128 -4.71 -0.28 19.77
N PHE A 129 -5.27 0.86 20.14
CA PHE A 129 -5.47 2.00 19.26
C PHE A 129 -4.54 3.15 19.64
N GLU A 130 -4.37 4.06 18.70
CA GLU A 130 -3.60 5.27 18.86
C GLU A 130 -4.33 6.45 18.21
N PHE A 131 -4.19 7.63 18.82
CA PHE A 131 -4.56 8.87 18.18
C PHE A 131 -3.38 9.41 17.38
N VAL A 132 -3.65 9.76 16.13
CA VAL A 132 -2.73 10.52 15.27
C VAL A 132 -3.37 11.88 15.03
N THR A 133 -2.57 12.93 15.14
CA THR A 133 -3.05 14.30 14.98
C THR A 133 -3.19 14.60 13.49
N LEU A 134 -4.21 15.36 13.09
CA LEU A 134 -4.47 15.58 11.65
C LEU A 134 -3.28 16.23 10.94
N GLU A 135 -2.57 17.13 11.61
CA GLU A 135 -1.38 17.80 11.08
C GLU A 135 -0.15 16.90 10.94
N SER A 136 -0.11 15.76 11.66
CA SER A 136 0.97 14.77 11.57
C SER A 136 0.57 13.52 10.79
N ASP A 137 -0.69 13.42 10.36
CA ASP A 137 -1.22 12.26 9.66
C ASP A 137 -0.90 12.30 8.16
N VAL A 138 0.24 11.73 7.80
CA VAL A 138 0.67 11.52 6.40
C VAL A 138 0.07 10.22 5.83
N ARG A 139 -0.62 9.39 6.62
CA ARG A 139 -1.12 8.07 6.18
C ARG A 139 -2.29 8.20 5.19
N GLY A 140 -2.98 9.34 5.19
CA GLY A 140 -3.97 9.70 4.18
C GLY A 140 -3.38 10.01 2.78
N LEU A 141 -2.07 10.22 2.69
CA LEU A 141 -1.33 10.44 1.44
C LEU A 141 -0.76 9.13 0.88
N HIS A 142 -1.50 8.02 1.01
CA HIS A 142 -1.05 6.76 0.42
C HIS A 142 -1.10 6.83 -1.10
N GLU A 143 0.06 6.56 -1.69
CA GLU A 143 0.20 6.31 -3.11
C GLU A 143 -0.83 5.22 -3.52
N PRO A 144 -1.60 5.43 -4.61
CA PRO A 144 -2.54 4.44 -5.11
C PRO A 144 -1.94 3.03 -5.14
N ARG A 145 -2.66 2.05 -4.59
CA ARG A 145 -2.21 0.65 -4.52
C ARG A 145 -1.66 0.13 -5.84
N VAL A 146 -2.26 0.52 -6.97
CA VAL A 146 -1.82 0.13 -8.31
C VAL A 146 -0.42 0.65 -8.64
N LEU A 147 -0.10 1.89 -8.27
CA LEU A 147 1.24 2.46 -8.44
C LEU A 147 2.26 1.78 -7.50
N MET A 148 1.87 1.52 -6.25
CA MET A 148 2.71 0.76 -5.31
C MET A 148 3.03 -0.64 -5.83
N MET A 149 2.02 -1.35 -6.36
CA MET A 149 2.21 -2.70 -6.91
C MET A 149 3.05 -2.67 -8.19
N ALA A 150 2.85 -1.68 -9.07
CA ALA A 150 3.69 -1.47 -10.25
C ALA A 150 5.16 -1.26 -9.87
N LYS A 151 5.44 -0.37 -8.90
CA LYS A 151 6.79 -0.14 -8.39
C LYS A 151 7.39 -1.40 -7.76
N ALA A 152 6.60 -2.13 -6.95
CA ALA A 152 7.05 -3.37 -6.32
C ALA A 152 7.44 -4.43 -7.37
N ILE A 153 6.64 -4.60 -8.43
CA ILE A 153 6.98 -5.49 -9.54
C ILE A 153 8.26 -5.04 -10.24
N LEU A 154 8.42 -3.75 -10.53
CA LEU A 154 9.62 -3.23 -11.18
C LEU A 154 10.87 -3.44 -10.32
N ALA A 155 10.76 -3.26 -9.01
CA ALA A 155 11.85 -3.42 -8.04
C ALA A 155 12.29 -4.87 -7.82
N ARG A 156 11.49 -5.88 -8.19
CA ARG A 156 11.91 -7.30 -8.12
C ARG A 156 13.13 -7.53 -9.01
N GLU A 157 14.14 -8.20 -8.50
CA GLU A 157 15.32 -8.58 -9.29
C GLU A 157 14.96 -9.56 -10.41
N TYR A 158 15.81 -9.61 -11.45
CA TYR A 158 15.67 -10.58 -12.52
C TYR A 158 16.13 -11.96 -12.03
N ASP A 159 15.19 -12.85 -11.79
CA ASP A 159 15.51 -14.24 -11.43
C ASP A 159 15.80 -15.05 -12.69
N TYR A 160 17.08 -15.30 -12.95
CA TYR A 160 17.56 -16.08 -14.08
C TYR A 160 17.42 -17.60 -13.86
N GLY A 161 17.06 -18.04 -12.65
CA GLY A 161 16.82 -19.45 -12.29
C GLY A 161 15.34 -19.82 -12.20
N ALA A 162 14.44 -18.90 -12.54
CA ALA A 162 13.00 -19.10 -12.43
C ALA A 162 12.50 -20.25 -13.33
N THR A 163 11.56 -21.03 -12.81
CA THR A 163 10.85 -22.08 -13.57
C THR A 163 9.87 -21.48 -14.60
N SER A 164 9.51 -22.24 -15.64
CA SER A 164 8.53 -21.82 -16.65
C SER A 164 7.18 -21.42 -16.05
N GLU A 165 6.75 -22.12 -15.01
CA GLU A 165 5.51 -21.91 -14.28
C GLU A 165 5.57 -20.59 -13.50
N SER A 166 6.69 -20.32 -12.82
CA SER A 166 6.89 -19.03 -12.14
C SER A 166 6.96 -17.85 -13.11
N LEU A 167 7.59 -18.03 -14.28
CA LEU A 167 7.63 -17.00 -15.32
C LEU A 167 6.24 -16.70 -15.89
N ALA A 168 5.41 -17.73 -16.10
CA ALA A 168 4.03 -17.56 -16.54
C ALA A 168 3.21 -16.75 -15.52
N VAL A 169 3.33 -17.07 -14.23
CA VAL A 169 2.67 -16.31 -13.15
C VAL A 169 3.13 -14.85 -13.16
N TYR A 170 4.44 -14.58 -13.27
CA TYR A 170 4.95 -13.21 -13.34
C TYR A 170 4.44 -12.43 -14.56
N LEU A 171 4.33 -13.08 -15.72
CA LEU A 171 3.76 -12.46 -16.92
C LEU A 171 2.29 -12.09 -16.69
N THR A 172 1.50 -12.96 -16.03
CA THR A 172 0.10 -12.65 -15.71
C THR A 172 -0.05 -11.54 -14.67
N GLU A 173 0.81 -11.49 -13.65
CA GLU A 173 0.81 -10.42 -12.64
C GLU A 173 1.11 -9.06 -13.29
N ILE A 174 2.09 -9.00 -14.20
CA ILE A 174 2.41 -7.75 -14.90
C ILE A 174 1.23 -7.28 -15.77
N GLU A 175 0.59 -8.17 -16.53
CA GLU A 175 -0.56 -7.79 -17.35
C GLU A 175 -1.75 -7.32 -16.51
N GLN A 176 -2.02 -7.99 -15.39
CA GLN A 176 -3.08 -7.57 -14.48
C GLN A 176 -2.82 -6.15 -13.95
N ILE A 177 -1.61 -5.85 -13.47
CA ILE A 177 -1.27 -4.52 -12.97
C ILE A 177 -1.34 -3.48 -14.08
N ARG A 178 -0.92 -3.79 -15.31
CA ARG A 178 -1.03 -2.86 -16.43
C ARG A 178 -2.48 -2.53 -16.78
N LEU A 179 -3.38 -3.50 -16.73
CA LEU A 179 -4.82 -3.28 -16.90
C LEU A 179 -5.39 -2.40 -15.78
N GLU A 180 -5.02 -2.67 -14.52
CA GLU A 180 -5.41 -1.86 -13.36
C GLU A 180 -4.86 -0.42 -13.46
N LEU A 181 -3.65 -0.24 -13.99
CA LEU A 181 -3.00 1.05 -14.17
C LEU A 181 -3.63 1.87 -15.30
N GLN A 182 -4.04 1.21 -16.38
CA GLN A 182 -4.85 1.84 -17.43
C GLN A 182 -6.26 2.21 -16.92
N ALA A 183 -6.89 1.36 -16.10
CA ALA A 183 -8.16 1.68 -15.46
C ALA A 183 -8.01 2.87 -14.49
N PHE A 184 -6.90 2.95 -13.76
CA PHE A 184 -6.57 4.08 -12.90
C PHE A 184 -6.42 5.39 -13.69
N LEU A 185 -5.71 5.38 -14.82
CA LEU A 185 -5.53 6.54 -15.70
C LEU A 185 -6.85 7.00 -16.35
N ARG A 186 -7.75 6.06 -16.69
CA ARG A 186 -9.07 6.38 -17.24
C ARG A 186 -10.07 6.83 -16.16
N GLY A 187 -9.86 6.42 -14.91
CA GLY A 187 -10.71 6.74 -13.78
C GLY A 187 -10.55 8.17 -13.27
N GLU A 188 -11.45 8.57 -12.39
CA GLU A 188 -11.54 9.92 -11.81
C GLU A 188 -10.23 10.34 -11.10
N LEU A 189 -9.53 9.43 -10.42
CA LEU A 189 -8.29 9.73 -9.70
C LEU A 189 -7.12 10.12 -10.63
N GLY A 190 -7.03 9.54 -11.83
CA GLY A 190 -6.03 9.90 -12.84
C GLY A 190 -6.33 11.26 -13.48
N GLN A 191 -7.58 11.73 -13.43
CA GLN A 191 -7.98 13.02 -13.98
C GLN A 191 -7.77 14.16 -12.98
N TYR A 192 -7.93 13.91 -11.68
CA TYR A 192 -7.81 14.95 -10.64
C TYR A 192 -6.39 15.12 -10.06
N HIS A 193 -5.53 14.10 -10.15
CA HIS A 193 -4.15 14.17 -9.63
C HIS A 193 -3.12 14.06 -10.75
N THR A 194 -2.78 15.19 -11.37
CA THR A 194 -1.84 15.28 -12.49
C THR A 194 -0.48 14.63 -12.19
N GLY A 195 0.08 14.82 -11.00
CA GLY A 195 1.35 14.19 -10.61
C GLY A 195 1.31 12.66 -10.53
N LEU A 196 0.21 12.07 -10.04
CA LEU A 196 0.04 10.61 -9.98
C LEU A 196 -0.25 10.03 -11.37
N ALA A 197 -0.92 10.78 -12.23
CA ALA A 197 -1.16 10.39 -13.61
C ALA A 197 0.14 10.38 -14.42
N GLU A 198 0.99 11.40 -14.27
CA GLU A 198 2.32 11.43 -14.87
C GLU A 198 3.19 10.26 -14.41
N GLU A 199 3.12 9.92 -13.13
CA GLU A 199 3.83 8.76 -12.58
C GLU A 199 3.31 7.44 -13.17
N ALA A 200 1.98 7.23 -13.24
CA ALA A 200 1.41 6.06 -13.91
C ALA A 200 1.86 5.95 -15.38
N VAL A 201 1.83 7.06 -16.12
CA VAL A 201 2.28 7.11 -17.52
C VAL A 201 3.75 6.72 -17.66
N ARG A 202 4.61 7.08 -16.69
CA ARG A 202 6.03 6.66 -16.68
C ARG A 202 6.23 5.18 -16.33
N LEU A 203 5.36 4.60 -15.50
CA LEU A 203 5.50 3.21 -15.07
C LEU A 203 5.08 2.19 -16.14
N ASP A 204 4.08 2.50 -16.98
CA ASP A 204 3.61 1.57 -18.03
C ASP A 204 4.70 1.10 -19.02
N PRO A 205 5.55 1.97 -19.61
CA PRO A 205 6.60 1.52 -20.52
C PRO A 205 7.65 0.65 -19.82
N LEU A 206 7.94 0.91 -18.53
CA LEU A 206 8.88 0.11 -17.75
C LEU A 206 8.32 -1.30 -17.49
N LEU A 207 7.02 -1.39 -17.15
CA LEU A 207 6.33 -2.68 -16.98
C LEU A 207 6.29 -3.45 -18.30
N GLN A 208 6.05 -2.77 -19.42
CA GLN A 208 6.05 -3.36 -20.75
C GLN A 208 7.44 -3.90 -21.13
N GLN A 209 8.51 -3.16 -20.85
CA GLN A 209 9.88 -3.62 -21.08
C GLN A 209 10.21 -4.85 -20.25
N LYS A 210 9.84 -4.86 -18.97
CA LYS A 210 10.04 -6.01 -18.07
C LYS A 210 9.27 -7.25 -18.54
N ARG A 211 8.04 -7.05 -19.01
CA ARG A 211 7.23 -8.12 -19.62
C ARG A 211 7.89 -8.69 -20.87
N GLN A 212 8.37 -7.83 -21.78
CA GLN A 212 9.04 -8.28 -23.01
C GLN A 212 10.27 -9.12 -22.69
N TRP A 213 11.06 -8.73 -21.69
CA TRP A 213 12.20 -9.51 -21.24
C TRP A 213 11.80 -10.88 -20.67
N LEU A 214 10.79 -10.91 -19.79
CA LEU A 214 10.27 -12.18 -19.23
C LEU A 214 9.69 -13.08 -20.33
N PHE A 215 9.00 -12.51 -21.30
CA PHE A 215 8.39 -13.24 -22.40
C PHE A 215 9.44 -13.88 -23.31
N ARG A 216 10.54 -13.16 -23.61
CA ARG A 216 11.69 -13.74 -24.34
C ARG A 216 12.29 -14.90 -23.57
N THR A 217 12.54 -14.71 -22.27
CA THR A 217 13.10 -15.76 -21.39
C THR A 217 12.18 -16.98 -21.33
N TYR A 218 10.88 -16.76 -21.17
CA TYR A 218 9.86 -17.82 -21.20
C TYR A 218 9.87 -18.57 -22.53
N THR A 219 9.90 -17.86 -23.65
CA THR A 219 9.88 -18.47 -24.99
C THR A 219 11.15 -19.29 -25.25
N HIS A 220 12.32 -18.78 -24.84
CA HIS A 220 13.59 -19.50 -24.95
C HIS A 220 13.64 -20.80 -24.13
N MET A 221 12.83 -20.95 -23.07
CA MET A 221 12.72 -22.22 -22.34
C MET A 221 11.97 -23.31 -23.12
N PHE A 222 11.09 -22.92 -24.05
CA PHE A 222 10.30 -23.84 -24.88
C PHE A 222 10.82 -23.95 -26.31
N GLU A 223 11.60 -22.98 -26.77
CA GLU A 223 12.42 -23.11 -27.97
C GLU A 223 13.43 -24.23 -27.72
N ARG A 224 13.10 -25.43 -28.20
CA ARG A 224 14.10 -26.47 -28.38
C ARG A 224 15.30 -25.82 -29.12
N PRO A 225 16.55 -26.09 -28.71
CA PRO A 225 17.67 -25.93 -29.63
C PRO A 225 17.24 -26.65 -30.91
N SER A 226 17.26 -25.94 -32.02
CA SER A 226 16.77 -26.39 -33.33
C SER A 226 16.92 -27.90 -33.51
N PHE A 227 15.89 -28.57 -34.06
CA PHE A 227 15.87 -30.01 -34.37
C PHE A 227 17.09 -30.53 -35.19
N SER A 228 17.99 -29.65 -35.61
CA SER A 228 19.30 -29.94 -36.18
C SER A 228 20.41 -30.27 -35.15
N ARG A 229 20.19 -30.17 -33.83
CA ARG A 229 21.24 -30.41 -32.81
C ARG A 229 21.04 -31.70 -32.03
N ALA A 230 22.11 -32.47 -31.93
CA ALA A 230 22.15 -33.74 -31.21
C ALA A 230 22.03 -33.53 -29.69
N ALA A 231 21.28 -34.40 -29.02
CA ALA A 231 20.99 -34.36 -27.58
C ALA A 231 22.21 -34.55 -26.64
N ASN A 232 23.41 -34.67 -27.20
CA ASN A 232 24.65 -34.93 -26.45
C ASN A 232 25.50 -33.67 -26.22
N ASP A 233 25.08 -32.51 -26.72
CA ASP A 233 25.82 -31.25 -26.58
C ASP A 233 25.59 -30.62 -25.19
N SER A 234 26.07 -31.32 -24.18
CA SER A 234 25.93 -30.99 -22.75
C SER A 234 27.01 -30.02 -22.25
N GLN A 235 27.72 -29.34 -23.16
CA GLN A 235 28.77 -28.40 -22.78
C GLN A 235 28.39 -26.96 -23.12
N ASN A 236 27.67 -26.34 -22.17
CA ASN A 236 27.79 -24.92 -21.79
C ASN A 236 27.83 -23.89 -22.95
N ILE A 237 27.03 -24.09 -24.00
CA ILE A 237 26.91 -23.14 -25.11
C ILE A 237 26.42 -21.78 -24.60
N ASP A 238 25.54 -21.74 -23.59
CA ASP A 238 25.07 -20.47 -23.01
C ASP A 238 26.19 -19.69 -22.32
N LYS A 239 27.17 -20.37 -21.71
CA LYS A 239 28.37 -19.70 -21.17
C LYS A 239 29.30 -19.24 -22.28
N ALA A 240 29.38 -19.97 -23.38
CA ALA A 240 30.19 -19.56 -24.54
C ALA A 240 29.56 -18.37 -25.28
N LEU A 241 28.25 -18.38 -25.49
CA LEU A 241 27.47 -17.29 -26.08
C LEU A 241 27.53 -16.03 -25.21
N ARG A 242 27.36 -16.14 -23.89
CA ARG A 242 27.55 -15.00 -22.98
C ARG A 242 28.97 -14.43 -23.03
N LYS A 243 29.98 -15.30 -23.09
CA LYS A 243 31.37 -14.84 -23.25
C LYS A 243 31.54 -14.13 -24.58
N LEU A 244 30.96 -14.64 -25.66
CA LEU A 244 31.01 -14.06 -27.00
C LEU A 244 30.32 -12.67 -27.03
N GLU A 245 29.13 -12.53 -26.45
CA GLU A 245 28.45 -11.24 -26.31
C GLU A 245 29.26 -10.23 -25.48
N CYS A 246 29.86 -10.67 -24.36
CA CYS A 246 30.77 -9.82 -23.59
C CYS A 246 32.04 -9.46 -24.37
N PHE A 247 32.56 -10.36 -25.20
CA PHE A 247 33.70 -10.09 -26.08
C PHE A 247 33.33 -9.06 -27.16
N GLU A 248 32.17 -9.17 -27.82
CA GLU A 248 31.72 -8.18 -28.81
C GLU A 248 31.52 -6.79 -28.21
N LEU A 249 31.04 -6.71 -26.97
CA LEU A 249 30.84 -5.43 -26.27
C LEU A 249 32.14 -4.78 -25.77
N LEU A 250 33.18 -5.58 -25.49
CA LEU A 250 34.43 -5.11 -24.89
C LEU A 250 35.63 -5.10 -25.86
N ALA A 251 35.52 -5.78 -27.01
CA ALA A 251 36.60 -5.87 -27.97
C ALA A 251 36.79 -4.54 -28.69
N SER A 252 38.06 -4.13 -28.83
CA SER A 252 38.44 -3.00 -29.67
C SER A 252 38.21 -3.33 -31.15
N PRO A 253 37.80 -2.34 -31.97
CA PRO A 253 37.48 -2.56 -33.38
C PRO A 253 38.63 -3.15 -34.21
N GLU A 254 39.88 -2.93 -33.80
CA GLU A 254 41.06 -3.54 -34.44
C GLU A 254 41.14 -5.07 -34.25
N LEU A 255 40.70 -5.59 -33.10
CA LEU A 255 40.67 -7.03 -32.83
C LEU A 255 39.58 -7.74 -33.64
N LEU A 256 38.43 -7.09 -33.81
CA LEU A 256 37.32 -7.62 -34.62
C LEU A 256 37.74 -7.74 -36.09
N GLN A 257 38.39 -6.71 -36.65
CA GLN A 257 38.90 -6.76 -38.03
C GLN A 257 40.00 -7.80 -38.22
N MET A 258 40.83 -8.05 -37.20
CA MET A 258 41.88 -9.08 -37.28
C MET A 258 41.28 -10.49 -37.25
N VAL A 259 40.22 -10.71 -36.46
CA VAL A 259 39.49 -11.98 -36.43
C VAL A 259 38.74 -12.21 -37.74
N GLU A 260 38.10 -11.18 -38.31
CA GLU A 260 37.47 -11.28 -39.63
C GLU A 260 38.47 -11.66 -40.73
N ARG A 261 39.66 -11.04 -40.75
CA ARG A 261 40.72 -11.41 -41.71
C ARG A 261 41.22 -12.84 -41.54
N LEU A 262 41.36 -13.31 -40.29
CA LEU A 262 41.76 -14.70 -40.03
C LEU A 262 40.69 -15.72 -40.47
N MET A 263 39.41 -15.35 -40.43
CA MET A 263 38.34 -16.21 -40.96
C MET A 263 38.24 -16.17 -42.49
N GLU A 264 38.64 -15.08 -43.13
CA GLU A 264 38.75 -15.01 -44.60
C GLU A 264 39.93 -15.83 -45.14
N ASP A 265 41.01 -15.99 -44.37
CA ASP A 265 42.20 -16.79 -44.75
C ASP A 265 42.01 -18.32 -44.60
N GLU A 266 40.90 -18.79 -44.02
CA GLU A 266 40.58 -20.21 -43.83
C GLU A 266 39.60 -20.81 -44.88
N ILE A 267 39.31 -20.09 -45.98
CA ILE A 267 38.53 -20.56 -47.15
C ILE A 267 39.43 -20.72 -48.38
#